data_AF-A0A3D0Z3T0-F1
#
_entry.id   AF-A0A3D0Z3T0-F1
#
_cell.length_a   1.000
_cell.length_b   1.000
_cell.length_c   1.000
_cell.angle_alpha   90.00
_cell.angle_beta   90.00
_cell.angle_gamma   90.00
#
_symmetry.space_group_name_H-M   'P 1'
#
loop_
_entity.id
_entity.type
_entity.pdbx_description
1 polymer ?
#
loop_
_entity_poly.entity_id
_entity_poly.type
_entity_poly.pdbx_seq_one_letter_code
_entity_poly.pdbx_strand_id
1 'polypeptide(L)'
;MGFNTTLPMREPQNKELAQAGIEYLRQGFYAQAFLLLSESSAEKEPAVKFALGLCYLCADEVDMAISCFEQAIFLIKAFSSSWPKLSENSDVYTRLVKKQICEQSYLLPMSEAYIKHFPQFAKNTVLMSLIHAYCQKGMFDQARELSVGLTGQVFEEFKKKMTDGR
;
A
#
# COMPACT_ATOMS: atom_id res chain seq x y z
N MET A 1 29.57 -29.97 -11.80
CA MET A 1 29.16 -28.84 -10.94
C MET A 1 29.19 -27.58 -11.79
N GLY A 2 28.05 -27.23 -12.39
CA GLY A 2 27.93 -26.00 -13.18
C GLY A 2 27.57 -24.85 -12.25
N PHE A 3 28.43 -23.83 -12.19
CA PHE A 3 28.13 -22.61 -11.47
C PHE A 3 27.00 -21.88 -12.21
N ASN A 4 25.84 -21.83 -11.56
CA ASN A 4 24.68 -21.11 -12.02
C ASN A 4 25.02 -19.61 -11.99
N THR A 5 25.26 -19.05 -13.17
CA THR A 5 25.54 -17.62 -13.36
C THR A 5 24.21 -16.89 -13.33
N THR A 6 23.74 -16.54 -12.13
CA THR A 6 22.76 -15.45 -11.98
C THR A 6 23.47 -14.15 -12.34
N LEU A 7 23.49 -13.84 -13.63
CA LEU A 7 23.82 -12.53 -14.15
C LEU A 7 22.89 -11.51 -13.48
N PRO A 8 23.40 -10.36 -13.00
CA PRO A 8 22.55 -9.29 -12.54
C PRO A 8 21.80 -8.75 -13.77
N MET A 9 20.57 -9.21 -13.96
CA MET A 9 19.64 -8.62 -14.91
C MET A 9 19.54 -7.13 -14.59
N ARG A 10 19.83 -6.29 -15.59
CA ARG A 10 20.02 -4.83 -15.47
C ARG A 10 18.90 -4.20 -14.64
N GLU A 11 19.26 -3.50 -13.55
CA GLU A 11 18.35 -2.72 -12.69
C GLU A 11 17.22 -1.96 -13.43
N PRO A 12 17.43 -1.31 -14.61
CA PRO A 12 16.34 -0.66 -15.34
C PRO A 12 15.24 -1.61 -15.82
N GLN A 13 15.57 -2.83 -16.23
CA GLN A 13 14.58 -3.81 -16.71
C GLN A 13 13.65 -4.27 -15.59
N ASN A 14 14.17 -4.35 -14.36
CA ASN A 14 13.40 -4.77 -13.19
C ASN A 14 12.42 -3.69 -12.72
N LYS A 15 12.77 -2.41 -12.90
CA LYS A 15 11.86 -1.29 -12.63
C LYS A 15 10.75 -1.19 -13.65
N GLU A 16 11.05 -1.42 -14.92
CA GLU A 16 10.04 -1.44 -15.99
C GLU A 16 9.01 -2.56 -15.77
N LEU A 17 9.45 -3.74 -15.36
CA LEU A 17 8.56 -4.85 -14.99
C LEU A 17 7.65 -4.49 -13.81
N ALA A 18 8.21 -3.91 -12.74
CA ALA A 18 7.44 -3.45 -11.59
C ALA A 18 6.40 -2.40 -11.97
N GLN A 19 6.77 -1.43 -12.81
CA GLN A 19 5.86 -0.39 -13.28
C GLN A 19 4.74 -0.95 -14.16
N ALA A 20 5.07 -1.89 -15.05
CA ALA A 20 4.07 -2.60 -15.85
C ALA A 20 3.11 -3.40 -14.96
N GLY A 21 3.63 -4.13 -13.96
CA GLY A 21 2.81 -4.87 -12.99
C GLY A 21 1.83 -3.98 -12.22
N ILE A 22 2.28 -2.80 -11.77
CA ILE A 22 1.41 -1.79 -11.13
C ILE A 22 0.31 -1.32 -12.08
N GLU A 23 0.62 -1.13 -13.36
CA GLU A 23 -0.36 -0.68 -14.35
C GLU A 23 -1.39 -1.77 -14.68
N TYR A 24 -0.97 -3.03 -14.83
CA TYR A 24 -1.89 -4.17 -14.94
C TYR A 24 -2.81 -4.26 -13.72
N LEU A 25 -2.29 -4.02 -12.52
CA LEU A 25 -3.07 -4.01 -11.29
C LEU A 25 -4.13 -2.90 -11.28
N ARG A 26 -3.81 -1.69 -11.79
CA ARG A 26 -4.80 -0.61 -11.94
C ARG A 26 -5.95 -0.96 -12.87
N GLN A 27 -5.66 -1.78 -13.89
CA GLN A 27 -6.64 -2.25 -14.86
C GLN A 27 -7.44 -3.46 -14.35
N GLY A 28 -7.14 -3.98 -13.15
CA GLY A 28 -7.81 -5.14 -12.57
C GLY A 28 -7.26 -6.49 -13.05
N PHE A 29 -6.12 -6.50 -13.74
CA PHE A 29 -5.45 -7.71 -14.21
C PHE A 29 -4.52 -8.27 -13.12
N TYR A 30 -5.10 -8.75 -12.01
CA TYR A 30 -4.39 -9.17 -10.80
C TYR A 30 -3.38 -10.31 -11.03
N ALA A 31 -3.72 -11.30 -11.86
CA ALA A 31 -2.83 -12.44 -12.13
C ALA A 31 -1.57 -12.03 -12.90
N GLN A 32 -1.73 -11.22 -13.95
CA GLN A 32 -0.63 -10.68 -14.75
C GLN A 32 0.22 -9.72 -13.92
N ALA A 33 -0.43 -8.86 -13.12
CA ALA A 33 0.25 -7.98 -12.19
C ALA A 33 1.13 -8.78 -11.22
N PHE A 34 0.58 -9.82 -10.59
CA PHE A 34 1.31 -10.66 -9.65
C PHE A 34 2.56 -11.27 -10.27
N LEU A 35 2.45 -11.86 -11.47
CA LEU A 35 3.60 -12.44 -12.17
C LEU A 35 4.71 -11.41 -12.37
N LEU A 36 4.39 -10.25 -12.97
CA LEU A 36 5.37 -9.20 -13.26
C LEU A 36 5.99 -8.62 -11.99
N LEU A 37 5.21 -8.45 -10.93
CA LEU A 37 5.69 -7.92 -9.65
C LEU A 37 6.59 -8.93 -8.93
N SER A 38 6.26 -10.22 -8.98
CA SER A 38 7.04 -11.30 -8.35
C SER A 38 8.37 -11.58 -9.05
N GLU A 39 8.42 -11.39 -10.38
CA GLU A 39 9.65 -11.52 -11.17
C GLU A 39 10.51 -10.25 -11.13
N SER A 40 9.92 -9.11 -10.74
CA SER A 40 10.68 -7.88 -10.56
C SER A 40 11.66 -8.06 -9.39
N SER A 41 12.94 -7.78 -9.61
CA SER A 41 13.92 -7.73 -8.51
C SER A 41 13.72 -6.50 -7.58
N ALA A 42 12.60 -5.79 -7.72
CA ALA A 42 12.25 -4.56 -7.00
C ALA A 42 11.56 -4.86 -5.67
N GLU A 43 11.84 -6.01 -5.05
CA GLU A 43 11.26 -6.43 -3.78
C GLU A 43 11.49 -5.44 -2.63
N LYS A 44 12.50 -4.58 -2.73
CA LYS A 44 12.81 -3.54 -1.73
C LYS A 44 12.04 -2.23 -1.96
N GLU A 45 11.22 -2.16 -3.00
CA GLU A 45 10.43 -0.98 -3.28
C GLU A 45 9.06 -1.05 -2.58
N PRO A 46 8.66 -0.02 -1.81
CA PRO A 46 7.40 -0.02 -1.09
C PRO A 46 6.18 -0.12 -2.01
N ALA A 47 6.27 0.44 -3.23
CA ALA A 47 5.21 0.36 -4.23
C ALA A 47 4.93 -1.10 -4.65
N VAL A 48 6.00 -1.87 -4.88
CA VAL A 48 5.92 -3.28 -5.30
C VAL A 48 5.36 -4.15 -4.17
N LYS A 49 5.86 -3.98 -2.94
CA LYS A 49 5.33 -4.71 -1.77
C LYS A 49 3.86 -4.42 -1.52
N PHE A 50 3.47 -3.15 -1.66
CA PHE A 50 2.06 -2.77 -1.55
C PHE A 50 1.20 -3.38 -2.66
N ALA A 51 1.66 -3.33 -3.92
CA ALA A 51 0.95 -3.91 -5.05
C ALA A 51 0.80 -5.45 -4.95
N LEU A 52 1.83 -6.16 -4.48
CA LEU A 52 1.74 -7.59 -4.17
C LEU A 52 0.72 -7.86 -3.06
N GLY A 53 0.68 -7.02 -2.02
CA GLY A 53 -0.33 -7.12 -0.96
C GLY A 53 -1.77 -7.00 -1.49
N LEU A 54 -2.01 -6.10 -2.44
CA LEU A 54 -3.32 -5.99 -3.12
C LEU A 54 -3.64 -7.22 -3.98
N CYS A 55 -2.64 -7.82 -4.65
CA CYS A 55 -2.84 -9.06 -5.41
C CYS A 55 -3.25 -10.22 -4.48
N TYR A 56 -2.55 -10.39 -3.35
CA TYR A 56 -2.90 -11.40 -2.35
C TYR A 56 -4.28 -11.16 -1.73
N LEU A 57 -4.63 -9.90 -1.44
CA LEU A 57 -5.95 -9.56 -0.92
C LEU A 57 -7.06 -9.93 -1.90
N CYS A 58 -6.86 -9.68 -3.20
CA CYS A 58 -7.80 -10.09 -4.24
C CYS A 58 -7.90 -11.61 -4.41
N ALA A 59 -6.84 -12.34 -4.08
CA ALA A 59 -6.82 -13.80 -4.08
C ALA A 59 -7.37 -14.43 -2.78
N ASP A 60 -7.89 -13.61 -1.85
CA ASP A 60 -8.34 -14.01 -0.50
C ASP A 60 -7.22 -14.61 0.38
N GLU A 61 -5.96 -14.41 -0.01
CA GLU A 61 -4.77 -14.79 0.76
C GLU A 61 -4.43 -13.70 1.77
N VAL A 62 -5.35 -13.46 2.71
CA VAL A 62 -5.34 -12.30 3.63
C VAL A 62 -4.06 -12.23 4.48
N ASP A 63 -3.53 -13.37 4.91
CA ASP A 63 -2.29 -13.44 5.70
C ASP A 63 -1.08 -12.93 4.92
N MET A 64 -0.98 -13.31 3.65
CA MET A 64 0.09 -12.87 2.77
C MET A 64 -0.07 -11.37 2.43
N ALA A 65 -1.31 -10.89 2.28
CA ALA A 65 -1.59 -9.48 2.09
C ALA A 65 -1.12 -8.64 3.29
N ILE A 66 -1.44 -9.07 4.51
CA ILE A 66 -0.99 -8.41 5.75
C ILE A 66 0.53 -8.34 5.78
N SER A 67 1.24 -9.45 5.56
CA SER A 67 2.70 -9.47 5.56
C SER A 67 3.31 -8.51 4.53
N CYS A 68 2.73 -8.44 3.34
CA CYS A 68 3.17 -7.53 2.28
C CYS A 68 2.96 -6.06 2.67
N PHE A 69 1.82 -5.72 3.27
CA PHE A 69 1.55 -4.36 3.72
C PHE A 69 2.43 -3.94 4.91
N GLU A 70 2.72 -4.86 5.85
CA GLU A 70 3.67 -4.63 6.94
C GLU A 70 5.08 -4.33 6.41
N GLN A 71 5.52 -5.04 5.38
CA GLN A 71 6.79 -4.75 4.71
C GLN A 71 6.74 -3.38 4.01
N ALA A 72 5.64 -3.06 3.31
CA ALA A 72 5.48 -1.78 2.63
C ALA A 72 5.55 -0.59 3.61
N ILE A 73 4.86 -0.66 4.76
CA ILE A 73 4.91 0.43 5.76
C ILE A 73 6.30 0.57 6.39
N PHE A 74 7.01 -0.54 6.62
CA PHE A 74 8.39 -0.50 7.11
C PHE A 74 9.31 0.23 6.12
N LEU A 75 9.20 -0.09 4.83
CA LEU A 75 9.97 0.56 3.78
C LEU A 75 9.62 2.05 3.66
N ILE A 76 8.34 2.43 3.69
CA ILE A 76 7.92 3.84 3.62
C ILE A 76 8.50 4.67 4.79
N LYS A 77 8.51 4.10 6.00
CA LYS A 77 9.11 4.78 7.17
C LYS A 77 10.59 5.11 6.94
N ALA A 78 11.32 4.24 6.25
CA ALA A 78 12.72 4.49 5.89
C ALA A 78 12.89 5.65 4.87
N PHE A 79 11.89 5.91 4.01
CA PHE A 79 11.90 7.03 3.06
C PHE A 79 11.50 8.39 3.66
N SER A 80 10.79 8.40 4.80
CA SER A 80 10.04 9.56 5.29
C SER A 80 10.88 10.68 5.93
N SER A 81 12.20 10.69 5.77
CA SER A 81 13.10 11.55 6.57
C SER A 81 13.27 13.00 6.09
N SER A 82 12.60 13.47 5.01
CA SER A 82 12.93 14.80 4.46
C SER A 82 11.82 15.60 3.77
N TRP A 83 10.58 15.12 3.67
CA TRP A 83 9.54 15.85 2.91
C TRP A 83 8.78 16.89 3.76
N PRO A 84 8.55 18.11 3.24
CA PRO A 84 7.77 19.12 3.93
C PRO A 84 6.32 18.65 4.11
N LYS A 85 5.77 18.90 5.30
CA LYS A 85 4.34 18.68 5.56
C LYS A 85 3.54 19.65 4.70
N LEU A 86 2.71 19.12 3.81
CA LEU A 86 1.78 19.93 3.04
C LEU A 86 0.65 20.43 3.96
N SER A 87 0.13 21.64 3.67
CA SER A 87 -1.00 22.18 4.43
C SER A 87 -2.27 21.43 4.06
N GLU A 88 -2.87 20.76 5.04
CA GLU A 88 -4.12 19.99 4.91
C GLU A 88 -5.36 20.84 5.22
N ASN A 89 -5.21 22.16 5.40
CA ASN A 89 -6.26 23.07 5.87
C ASN A 89 -7.23 23.54 4.77
N SER A 90 -7.50 22.70 3.79
CA SER A 90 -8.43 23.01 2.69
C SER A 90 -9.68 22.14 2.76
N ASP A 91 -10.85 22.78 2.74
CA ASP A 91 -12.14 22.08 2.72
C ASP A 91 -12.32 21.22 1.46
N VAL A 92 -11.77 21.66 0.33
CA VAL A 92 -11.79 20.88 -0.91
C VAL A 92 -10.95 19.63 -0.74
N TYR A 93 -9.74 19.76 -0.21
CA TYR A 93 -8.87 18.63 0.08
C TYR A 93 -9.54 17.64 1.04
N THR A 94 -10.12 18.11 2.14
CA THR A 94 -10.84 17.27 3.11
C THR A 94 -11.97 16.48 2.45
N ARG A 95 -12.78 17.13 1.61
CA ARG A 95 -13.88 16.44 0.89
C ARG A 95 -13.36 15.40 -0.10
N LEU A 96 -12.26 15.67 -0.81
CA LEU A 96 -11.66 14.72 -1.75
C LEU A 96 -11.11 13.49 -1.04
N VAL A 97 -10.41 13.66 0.09
CA VAL A 97 -9.89 12.51 0.86
C VAL A 97 -11.03 11.67 1.44
N LYS A 98 -12.08 12.30 1.99
CA LYS A 98 -13.27 11.57 2.45
C LYS A 98 -13.91 10.76 1.32
N LYS A 99 -14.05 11.37 0.13
CA LYS A 99 -14.58 10.67 -1.05
C LYS A 99 -13.71 9.46 -1.43
N GLN A 100 -12.39 9.62 -1.48
CA GLN A 100 -11.45 8.54 -1.75
C GLN A 100 -11.55 7.39 -0.74
N ILE A 101 -11.72 7.69 0.55
CA ILE A 101 -11.90 6.66 1.59
C ILE A 101 -13.22 5.90 1.35
N CYS A 102 -14.32 6.60 1.06
CA CYS A 102 -15.61 5.98 0.76
C CYS A 102 -15.57 5.10 -0.49
N GLU A 103 -14.84 5.53 -1.53
CA GLU A 103 -14.62 4.78 -2.77
C GLU A 103 -13.54 3.69 -2.64
N GLN A 104 -12.99 3.49 -1.43
CA GLN A 104 -11.92 2.53 -1.15
C GLN A 104 -10.71 2.71 -2.06
N SER A 105 -10.40 3.94 -2.47
CA SER A 105 -9.22 4.24 -3.30
C SER A 105 -7.91 3.83 -2.64
N TYR A 106 -7.91 3.58 -1.33
CA TYR A 106 -6.76 3.03 -0.63
C TYR A 106 -6.43 1.58 -1.03
N LEU A 107 -7.32 0.88 -1.75
CA LEU A 107 -7.08 -0.44 -2.36
C LEU A 107 -6.59 -0.36 -3.81
N LEU A 108 -6.21 0.83 -4.29
CA LEU A 108 -5.60 1.02 -5.61
C LEU A 108 -4.09 1.12 -5.47
N PRO A 109 -3.31 0.62 -6.46
CA PRO A 109 -1.87 0.59 -6.35
C PRO A 109 -1.24 2.00 -6.46
N MET A 110 -0.27 2.23 -5.60
CA MET A 110 0.53 3.46 -5.58
C MET A 110 1.74 3.34 -6.51
N SER A 111 2.16 4.45 -7.11
CA SER A 111 3.45 4.52 -7.81
C SER A 111 4.60 4.85 -6.86
N GLU A 112 5.83 4.56 -7.27
CA GLU A 112 7.05 5.00 -6.56
C GLU A 112 7.05 6.52 -6.36
N ALA A 113 6.67 7.28 -7.40
CA ALA A 113 6.58 8.73 -7.35
C ALA A 113 5.55 9.21 -6.29
N TYR A 114 4.40 8.55 -6.18
CA TYR A 114 3.40 8.89 -5.18
C TYR A 114 3.95 8.72 -3.76
N ILE A 115 4.60 7.58 -3.48
CA ILE A 115 5.20 7.31 -2.17
C ILE A 115 6.31 8.31 -1.86
N LYS A 116 7.11 8.70 -2.85
CA LYS A 116 8.19 9.66 -2.71
C LYS A 116 7.67 11.07 -2.40
N HIS A 117 6.65 11.54 -3.10
CA HIS A 117 6.12 12.91 -2.92
C HIS A 117 5.14 13.03 -1.76
N PHE A 118 4.47 11.94 -1.39
CA PHE A 118 3.42 11.92 -0.38
C PHE A 118 3.62 10.79 0.65
N PRO A 119 4.78 10.71 1.34
CA PRO A 119 5.11 9.57 2.19
C PRO A 119 4.12 9.36 3.34
N GLN A 120 3.60 10.43 3.92
CA GLN A 120 2.60 10.34 4.99
C GLN A 120 1.24 9.83 4.45
N PHE A 121 0.86 10.23 3.24
CA PHE A 121 -0.35 9.73 2.59
C PHE A 121 -0.23 8.26 2.19
N ALA A 122 0.93 7.89 1.66
CA ALA A 122 1.24 6.50 1.36
C ALA A 122 1.16 5.65 2.63
N LYS A 123 1.73 6.12 3.75
CA LYS A 123 1.62 5.44 5.04
C LYS A 123 0.15 5.25 5.47
N ASN A 124 -0.67 6.31 5.40
CA ASN A 124 -2.09 6.21 5.73
C ASN A 124 -2.83 5.23 4.79
N THR A 125 -2.48 5.22 3.51
CA THR A 125 -3.05 4.31 2.51
C THR A 125 -2.74 2.84 2.84
N VAL A 126 -1.47 2.54 3.18
CA VAL A 126 -1.07 1.19 3.61
C VAL A 126 -1.77 0.81 4.92
N LEU A 127 -1.87 1.73 5.90
CA LEU A 127 -2.59 1.47 7.15
C LEU A 127 -4.06 1.16 6.92
N MET A 128 -4.75 1.92 6.06
CA MET A 128 -6.14 1.65 5.68
C MET A 128 -6.29 0.26 5.03
N SER A 129 -5.34 -0.12 4.18
CA SER A 129 -5.32 -1.45 3.55
C SER A 129 -5.08 -2.58 4.55
N LEU A 130 -4.19 -2.37 5.54
CA LEU A 130 -3.99 -3.29 6.66
C LEU A 130 -5.25 -3.44 7.51
N ILE A 131 -5.88 -2.31 7.88
CA ILE A 131 -7.12 -2.30 8.65
C ILE A 131 -8.20 -3.08 7.91
N HIS A 132 -8.33 -2.87 6.60
CA HIS A 132 -9.23 -3.63 5.74
C HIS A 132 -8.93 -5.15 5.80
N ALA A 133 -7.68 -5.54 5.62
CA ALA A 133 -7.26 -6.94 5.67
C ALA A 133 -7.54 -7.59 7.04
N TYR A 134 -7.26 -6.90 8.15
CA TYR A 134 -7.59 -7.39 9.49
C TYR A 134 -9.10 -7.51 9.69
N CYS A 135 -9.90 -6.57 9.21
CA CYS A 135 -11.36 -6.68 9.24
C CYS A 135 -11.87 -7.88 8.43
N GLN A 136 -11.34 -8.13 7.24
CA GLN A 136 -11.68 -9.32 6.43
C GLN A 136 -11.36 -10.62 7.17
N LYS A 137 -10.28 -10.64 7.95
CA LYS A 137 -9.89 -11.78 8.80
C LYS A 137 -10.67 -11.89 10.12
N GLY A 138 -11.52 -10.91 10.46
CA GLY A 138 -12.23 -10.84 11.74
C GLY A 138 -11.37 -10.40 12.93
N MET A 139 -10.19 -9.85 12.67
CA MET A 139 -9.21 -9.37 13.67
C MET A 139 -9.49 -7.90 14.02
N PHE A 140 -10.68 -7.63 14.59
CA PHE A 140 -11.16 -6.26 14.82
C PHE A 140 -10.34 -5.47 15.85
N ASP A 141 -9.74 -6.13 16.82
CA ASP A 141 -8.90 -5.46 17.82
C ASP A 141 -7.60 -4.93 17.21
N GLN A 142 -6.93 -5.73 16.36
CA GLN A 142 -5.76 -5.27 15.59
C GLN A 142 -6.14 -4.13 14.64
N ALA A 143 -7.28 -4.25 13.96
CA ALA A 143 -7.78 -3.21 13.07
C ALA A 143 -8.02 -1.89 13.83
N ARG A 144 -8.58 -1.97 15.05
CA ARG A 144 -8.81 -0.81 15.92
C ARG A 144 -7.50 -0.19 16.40
N GLU A 145 -6.56 -1.01 16.87
CA GLU A 145 -5.25 -0.54 17.32
C GLU A 145 -4.50 0.21 16.20
N LEU A 146 -4.51 -0.34 14.98
CA LEU A 146 -3.87 0.29 13.84
C LEU A 146 -4.53 1.60 13.42
N SER A 147 -5.84 1.75 13.62
CA SER A 147 -6.56 2.99 13.27
C SER A 147 -6.03 4.21 14.03
N VAL A 148 -5.45 4.02 15.23
CA VAL A 148 -4.81 5.09 16.03
C VAL A 148 -3.60 5.68 15.29
N GLY A 149 -2.93 4.87 14.45
CA GLY A 149 -1.79 5.28 13.65
C GLY A 149 -2.12 6.19 12.46
N LEU A 150 -3.40 6.34 12.09
CA LEU A 150 -3.85 7.23 11.02
C LEU A 150 -3.73 8.69 11.47
N THR A 151 -3.05 9.51 10.66
CA THR A 151 -2.86 10.94 10.96
C THR A 151 -3.66 11.83 10.01
N GLY A 152 -4.21 12.92 10.53
CA GLY A 152 -5.00 13.90 9.77
C GLY A 152 -6.46 13.93 10.23
N GLN A 153 -7.05 15.13 10.27
CA GLN A 153 -8.42 15.34 10.77
C GLN A 153 -9.48 14.53 10.00
N VAL A 154 -9.21 14.26 8.72
CA VAL A 154 -10.09 13.49 7.83
C VAL A 154 -10.36 12.06 8.30
N PHE A 155 -9.49 11.50 9.14
CA PHE A 155 -9.61 10.13 9.65
C PHE A 155 -10.31 10.04 11.02
N GLU A 156 -10.63 11.14 11.69
CA GLU A 156 -11.25 11.10 13.03
C GLU A 156 -12.61 10.39 13.03
N GLU A 157 -13.44 10.65 12.02
CA GLU A 157 -14.71 9.94 11.83
C GLU A 157 -14.51 8.44 11.59
N PHE A 158 -13.46 8.07 10.85
CA PHE A 158 -13.12 6.67 10.59
C PHE A 158 -12.68 5.96 11.88
N LYS A 159 -11.78 6.57 12.66
CA LYS A 159 -11.33 6.04 13.96
C LYS A 159 -12.50 5.85 14.91
N LYS A 160 -13.41 6.82 15.00
CA LYS A 160 -14.58 6.73 15.86
C LYS A 160 -15.48 5.54 15.47
N LYS A 161 -15.69 5.29 14.16
CA LYS A 161 -16.44 4.10 13.72
C LYS A 161 -15.78 2.79 14.15
N MET A 162 -14.43 2.72 14.15
CA MET A 162 -13.68 1.55 14.60
C MET A 162 -13.76 1.32 16.12
N THR A 163 -13.97 2.37 16.92
CA THR A 163 -14.16 2.25 18.38
C THR A 163 -15.61 1.95 18.76
N ASP A 164 -16.57 2.45 18.00
CA ASP A 164 -17.99 2.39 18.34
C ASP A 164 -18.69 1.10 17.85
N GLY A 165 -18.07 0.37 16.90
CA GLY A 165 -18.55 -0.94 16.44
C GLY A 165 -18.40 -2.02 17.52
N ARG A 166 -19.52 -2.35 18.18
CA ARG A 166 -19.74 -3.57 18.97
C ARG A 166 -20.52 -4.59 18.15
#